data_AF-A0A952M8D9-F1
#
_entry.id   AF-A0A952M8D9-F1
#
_cell.length_a   1.000
_cell.length_b   1.000
_cell.length_c   1.000
_cell.angle_alpha   90.00
_cell.angle_beta   90.00
_cell.angle_gamma   90.00
#
_symmetry.space_group_name_H-M   'P 1'
#
loop_
_entity.id
_entity.type
_entity.pdbx_description
1 polymer ?
#
loop_
_entity_poly.entity_id
_entity_poly.type
_entity_poly.pdbx_seq_one_letter_code
_entity_poly.pdbx_strand_id
1 'polypeptide(L)'
;MTPLFKKLNFKDHQEILVLNAPTSFDIELAKISELTEIKKDVKKVKTIDFSVIFVLTQEQIDSTIKSISSKLNGDVILWFCYPKGTSKKYKCNFNRDTGWEKLGNYNLEGVRQVAIDEDWSALRFRKVEFIKIMSRGESYAISREGKKRTKSKSGI
;
A
#
# COMPACT_ATOMS: atom_id res chain seq x y z
N MET A 1 2.92 20.62 -0.26
CA MET A 1 2.51 19.23 -0.56
C MET A 1 2.21 19.06 -2.04
N THR A 2 2.84 18.09 -2.72
CA THR A 2 2.70 17.84 -4.16
C THR A 2 1.33 17.26 -4.54
N PRO A 3 0.89 17.36 -5.81
CA PRO A 3 -0.32 16.69 -6.27
C PRO A 3 -0.31 15.18 -6.05
N LEU A 4 0.86 14.54 -6.16
CA LEU A 4 1.00 13.11 -5.95
C LEU A 4 0.79 12.72 -4.48
N PHE A 5 1.45 13.40 -3.54
CA PHE A 5 1.24 13.10 -2.10
C PHE A 5 -0.19 13.38 -1.63
N LYS A 6 -0.87 14.37 -2.22
CA LYS A 6 -2.33 14.55 -2.04
C LYS A 6 -3.12 13.31 -2.51
N LYS A 7 -2.80 12.76 -3.69
CA LYS A 7 -3.42 11.53 -4.22
C LYS A 7 -3.13 10.30 -3.34
N LEU A 8 -1.90 10.21 -2.81
CA LEU A 8 -1.46 9.19 -1.86
C LEU A 8 -2.04 9.37 -0.45
N ASN A 9 -3.00 10.28 -0.26
CA ASN A 9 -3.67 10.52 1.02
C ASN A 9 -2.73 10.99 2.13
N PHE A 10 -1.57 11.58 1.81
CA PHE A 10 -0.73 12.21 2.82
C PHE A 10 -1.47 13.38 3.48
N LYS A 11 -1.28 13.53 4.79
CA LYS A 11 -1.88 14.58 5.61
C LYS A 11 -0.80 15.33 6.38
N ASP A 12 -0.64 15.03 7.66
CA ASP A 12 0.19 15.70 8.67
C ASP A 12 1.09 14.69 9.42
N HIS A 13 1.37 13.56 8.78
CA HIS A 13 2.23 12.51 9.33
C HIS A 13 3.64 13.06 9.58
N GLN A 14 4.12 12.92 10.82
CA GLN A 14 5.46 13.37 11.23
C GLN A 14 6.57 12.54 10.59
N GLU A 15 6.28 11.27 10.30
CA GLU A 15 7.21 10.33 9.69
C GLU A 15 6.51 9.49 8.62
N ILE A 16 7.22 9.20 7.53
CA ILE A 16 6.79 8.23 6.52
C ILE A 16 7.87 7.17 6.28
N LEU A 17 7.44 5.94 6.05
CA LEU A 17 8.32 4.86 5.60
C LEU A 17 8.31 4.76 4.07
N VAL A 18 9.48 4.90 3.45
CA VAL A 18 9.66 4.71 2.00
C VAL A 18 10.67 3.62 1.73
N LEU A 19 10.27 2.56 1.02
CA LEU A 19 11.14 1.42 0.71
C LEU A 19 11.28 1.23 -0.81
N ASN A 20 12.51 0.95 -1.25
CA ASN A 20 12.87 0.58 -2.63
C ASN A 20 12.42 1.58 -3.72
N ALA A 21 12.24 2.86 -3.39
CA ALA A 21 11.77 3.85 -4.34
C ALA A 21 12.71 3.97 -5.57
N PRO A 22 12.16 4.02 -6.80
CA PRO A 22 12.95 4.25 -8.00
C PRO A 22 13.43 5.70 -8.05
N THR A 23 14.48 5.95 -8.83
CA THR A 23 15.02 7.32 -9.00
C THR A 23 14.01 8.31 -9.59
N SER A 24 13.01 7.84 -10.36
CA SER A 24 11.92 8.68 -10.85
C SER A 24 11.09 9.31 -9.71
N PHE A 25 11.13 8.72 -8.51
CA PHE A 25 10.42 9.18 -7.33
C PHE A 25 11.24 10.19 -6.48
N ASP A 26 12.52 10.41 -6.76
CA ASP A 26 13.40 11.27 -5.95
C ASP A 26 12.92 12.72 -5.88
N ILE A 27 12.33 13.24 -6.97
CA ILE A 27 11.75 14.60 -7.01
C ILE A 27 10.61 14.73 -6.01
N GLU A 28 9.80 13.69 -5.85
CA GLU A 28 8.69 13.67 -4.90
C GLU A 28 9.21 13.54 -3.46
N LEU A 29 10.26 12.74 -3.25
CA LEU A 29 10.92 12.61 -1.95
C LEU A 29 11.57 13.93 -1.48
N ALA A 30 12.26 14.64 -2.37
CA ALA A 30 12.86 15.94 -2.05
C ALA A 30 11.79 16.97 -1.61
N LYS A 31 10.63 16.97 -2.27
CA LYS A 31 9.53 17.90 -1.94
C LYS A 31 8.82 17.52 -0.64
N ILE A 32 8.66 16.23 -0.35
CA ILE A 32 7.95 15.81 0.88
C ILE A 32 8.83 15.91 2.12
N SER A 33 10.16 15.83 1.98
CA SER A 33 11.09 15.97 3.11
C SER A 33 11.03 17.33 3.81
N GLU A 34 10.46 18.34 3.18
CA GLU A 34 10.18 19.64 3.80
C GLU A 34 9.04 19.59 4.84
N LEU A 35 8.22 18.52 4.82
CA LEU A 35 7.00 18.40 5.61
C LEU A 35 6.99 17.21 6.58
N THR A 36 7.86 16.23 6.39
CA THR A 36 7.87 14.97 7.15
C THR A 36 9.25 14.34 7.15
N GLU A 37 9.55 13.53 8.17
CA GLU A 37 10.77 12.74 8.19
C GLU A 37 10.61 11.48 7.31
N ILE A 38 11.58 11.23 6.44
CA ILE A 38 11.59 10.04 5.57
C ILE A 38 12.48 8.98 6.18
N LYS A 39 11.89 7.84 6.58
CA LYS A 39 12.64 6.64 6.94
C LYS A 39 12.73 5.69 5.76
N LYS A 40 13.95 5.22 5.49
CA LYS A 40 14.24 4.24 4.41
C LYS A 40 14.58 2.84 4.93
N ASP A 41 14.45 2.61 6.22
CA ASP A 41 14.79 1.35 6.89
C ASP A 41 13.73 1.02 7.94
N VAL A 42 13.09 -0.15 7.79
CA VAL A 42 12.07 -0.67 8.71
C VAL A 42 12.60 -0.72 10.15
N LYS A 43 13.89 -0.99 10.37
CA LYS A 43 14.48 -1.08 11.71
C LYS A 43 14.49 0.26 12.45
N LYS A 44 14.49 1.37 11.71
CA LYS A 44 14.51 2.74 12.26
C LYS A 44 13.12 3.28 12.60
N VAL A 45 12.07 2.52 12.30
CA VAL A 45 10.67 2.89 12.54
C VAL A 45 10.13 2.12 13.74
N LYS A 46 9.47 2.80 14.67
CA LYS A 46 8.74 2.15 15.78
C LYS A 46 7.33 1.76 15.35
N THR A 47 6.59 2.72 14.79
CA THR A 47 5.21 2.57 14.31
C THR A 47 5.07 3.17 12.92
N ILE A 48 4.20 2.59 12.10
CA ILE A 48 3.96 3.01 10.73
C ILE A 48 2.51 3.50 10.64
N ASP A 49 2.35 4.80 10.43
CA ASP A 49 1.05 5.43 10.13
C ASP A 49 0.89 5.72 8.63
N PHE A 50 2.00 5.85 7.90
CA PHE A 50 2.03 6.09 6.46
C PHE A 50 3.26 5.45 5.82
N SER A 51 3.07 4.73 4.70
CA SER A 51 4.19 4.15 3.95
C SER A 51 3.97 4.10 2.44
N VAL A 52 5.07 4.20 1.68
CA VAL A 52 5.13 4.03 0.22
C VAL A 52 6.22 3.01 -0.09
N ILE A 53 5.83 1.81 -0.51
CA ILE A 53 6.73 0.66 -0.61
C ILE A 53 6.72 0.14 -2.04
N PHE A 54 7.84 0.21 -2.73
CA PHE A 54 7.97 -0.28 -4.10
C PHE A 54 8.40 -1.76 -4.10
N VAL A 55 7.72 -2.54 -4.93
CA VAL A 55 7.91 -3.99 -5.07
C VAL A 55 7.89 -4.40 -6.53
N LEU A 56 8.75 -5.36 -6.87
CA LEU A 56 8.91 -5.95 -8.20
C LEU A 56 8.65 -7.46 -8.20
N THR A 57 8.74 -8.13 -7.04
CA THR A 57 8.56 -9.58 -6.92
C THR A 57 7.59 -9.95 -5.80
N GLN A 58 6.98 -11.13 -5.92
CA GLN A 58 6.14 -11.70 -4.85
C GLN A 58 6.92 -11.86 -3.53
N GLU A 59 8.19 -12.24 -3.60
CA GLU A 59 9.03 -12.39 -2.41
C GLU A 59 9.26 -11.05 -1.69
N GLN A 60 9.35 -9.94 -2.42
CA GLN A 60 9.41 -8.61 -1.81
C GLN A 60 8.10 -8.24 -1.12
N ILE A 61 6.94 -8.58 -1.70
CA ILE A 61 5.64 -8.40 -1.03
C ILE A 61 5.62 -9.18 0.29
N ASP A 62 5.92 -10.48 0.22
CA ASP A 62 5.84 -11.42 1.33
C ASP A 62 6.79 -11.06 2.47
N SER A 63 8.06 -10.78 2.15
CA SER A 63 9.07 -10.39 3.14
C SER A 63 8.76 -9.02 3.74
N THR A 64 8.30 -8.06 2.94
CA THR A 64 7.99 -6.72 3.44
C THR A 64 6.83 -6.76 4.41
N ILE A 65 5.68 -7.36 4.06
CA ILE A 65 4.54 -7.40 4.98
C ILE A 65 4.86 -8.16 6.26
N LYS A 66 5.65 -9.24 6.17
CA LYS A 66 6.16 -9.97 7.33
C LYS A 66 6.98 -9.05 8.25
N SER A 67 7.81 -8.17 7.70
CA SER A 67 8.67 -7.27 8.47
C SER A 67 7.94 -6.07 9.10
N ILE A 68 6.87 -5.57 8.46
CA ILE A 68 6.20 -4.32 8.88
C ILE A 68 4.90 -4.56 9.64
N SER A 69 4.27 -5.73 9.53
CA SER A 69 2.91 -5.99 10.03
C SER A 69 2.70 -5.64 11.50
N SER A 70 3.67 -5.97 12.37
CA SER A 70 3.62 -5.66 13.81
C SER A 70 3.80 -4.18 14.14
N LYS A 71 4.24 -3.37 13.17
CA LYS A 71 4.45 -1.92 13.32
C LYS A 71 3.30 -1.09 12.74
N LEU A 72 2.36 -1.70 12.02
CA LEU A 72 1.24 -0.99 11.40
C LEU A 72 0.30 -0.44 12.48
N ASN A 73 0.27 0.88 12.65
CA ASN A 73 -0.50 1.54 13.69
C ASN A 73 -1.88 2.01 13.19
N GLY A 74 -2.91 1.83 14.01
CA GLY A 74 -4.27 2.32 13.74
C GLY A 74 -4.76 2.11 12.30
N ASP A 75 -5.38 3.15 11.75
CA ASP A 75 -5.86 3.24 10.36
C ASP A 75 -4.74 3.65 9.39
N VAL A 76 -3.67 2.84 9.36
CA VAL A 76 -2.48 3.07 8.54
C VAL A 76 -2.80 3.36 7.07
N ILE A 77 -2.06 4.29 6.47
CA ILE A 77 -2.04 4.52 5.03
C ILE A 77 -0.87 3.72 4.42
N LEU A 78 -1.15 2.47 4.06
CA LEU A 78 -0.17 1.52 3.54
C LEU A 78 -0.27 1.42 2.01
N TRP A 79 0.70 1.97 1.28
CA TRP A 79 0.79 1.83 -0.17
C TRP A 79 1.85 0.83 -0.59
N PHE A 80 1.45 -0.14 -1.42
CA PHE A 80 2.36 -0.95 -2.22
C PHE A 80 2.36 -0.45 -3.66
N CYS A 81 3.55 -0.16 -4.18
CA CYS A 81 3.78 0.39 -5.50
C CYS A 81 4.36 -0.70 -6.41
N TYR A 82 3.78 -0.87 -7.59
CA TYR A 82 4.13 -1.92 -8.53
C TYR A 82 4.17 -1.40 -9.96
N PRO A 83 4.99 -2.00 -10.84
CA PRO A 83 5.03 -1.64 -12.24
C PRO A 83 3.67 -1.80 -12.90
N LYS A 84 3.28 -0.82 -13.71
CA LYS A 84 2.16 -0.98 -14.63
C LYS A 84 2.50 -2.03 -15.67
N GLY A 85 1.49 -2.76 -16.15
CA GLY A 85 1.65 -3.68 -17.28
C GLY A 85 2.12 -2.99 -18.57
N THR A 86 1.94 -1.68 -18.68
CA THR A 86 2.42 -0.86 -19.81
C THR A 86 3.85 -0.34 -19.64
N SER A 87 4.49 -0.55 -18.48
CA SER A 87 5.86 -0.10 -18.27
C SER A 87 6.81 -0.84 -19.22
N LYS A 88 7.68 -0.10 -19.89
CA LYS A 88 8.77 -0.67 -20.71
C LYS A 88 10.03 -0.93 -19.89
N LYS A 89 10.16 -0.26 -18.74
CA LYS A 89 11.37 -0.26 -17.91
C LYS A 89 11.32 -1.29 -16.78
N TYR A 90 10.15 -1.51 -16.20
CA TYR A 90 9.96 -2.39 -15.06
C TYR A 90 8.97 -3.50 -15.37
N LYS A 91 9.21 -4.68 -14.81
CA LYS A 91 8.33 -5.85 -14.96
C LYS A 91 8.10 -6.49 -13.60
N CYS A 92 6.91 -7.04 -13.42
CA CYS A 92 6.56 -7.90 -12.30
C CYS A 92 5.60 -9.00 -12.79
N ASN A 93 5.48 -10.08 -12.02
CA ASN A 93 4.62 -11.22 -12.33
C ASN A 93 3.26 -11.16 -11.61
N PHE A 94 2.89 -9.99 -11.08
CA PHE A 94 1.62 -9.71 -10.43
C PHE A 94 1.05 -8.40 -10.98
N ASN A 95 -0.17 -8.04 -10.60
CA ASN A 95 -0.80 -6.81 -11.10
C ASN A 95 -1.74 -6.22 -10.06
N ARG A 96 -2.62 -5.31 -10.47
CA ARG A 96 -3.57 -4.62 -9.58
C ARG A 96 -4.54 -5.56 -8.85
N ASP A 97 -4.80 -6.74 -9.41
CA ASP A 97 -5.82 -7.71 -8.99
C ASP A 97 -5.22 -9.04 -8.48
N THR A 98 -3.92 -9.30 -8.68
CA THR A 98 -3.26 -10.58 -8.32
C THR A 98 -2.00 -10.38 -7.47
N GLY A 99 -1.60 -11.39 -6.69
CA GLY A 99 -0.34 -11.41 -5.92
C GLY A 99 -0.40 -10.75 -4.53
N TRP A 100 -1.58 -10.29 -4.11
CA TRP A 100 -1.79 -9.58 -2.85
C TRP A 100 -2.33 -10.48 -1.73
N GLU A 101 -2.56 -11.76 -1.98
CA GLU A 101 -3.23 -12.70 -1.07
C GLU A 101 -2.53 -12.77 0.29
N LYS A 102 -1.20 -12.64 0.31
CA LYS A 102 -0.40 -12.63 1.55
C LYS A 102 -0.82 -11.52 2.50
N LEU A 103 -1.21 -10.35 2.00
CA LEU A 103 -1.65 -9.23 2.83
C LEU A 103 -2.98 -9.54 3.52
N GLY A 104 -3.83 -10.38 2.91
CA GLY A 104 -5.09 -10.84 3.50
C GLY A 104 -4.88 -11.62 4.81
N ASN A 105 -3.75 -12.32 4.96
CA ASN A 105 -3.39 -13.01 6.20
C ASN A 105 -3.11 -12.05 7.37
N TYR A 106 -2.89 -10.76 7.08
CA TYR A 106 -2.69 -9.69 8.05
C TYR A 106 -3.94 -8.80 8.18
N ASN A 107 -5.10 -9.30 7.77
CA ASN A 107 -6.39 -8.58 7.78
C ASN A 107 -6.34 -7.24 7.03
N LEU A 108 -5.59 -7.19 5.93
CA LEU A 108 -5.54 -6.04 5.04
C LEU A 108 -6.37 -6.30 3.78
N GLU A 109 -6.99 -5.25 3.26
CA GLU A 109 -7.75 -5.26 2.01
C GLU A 109 -7.31 -4.12 1.10
N GLY A 110 -7.30 -4.38 -0.21
CA GLY A 110 -7.05 -3.36 -1.22
C GLY A 110 -8.26 -2.41 -1.33
N VAL A 111 -8.04 -1.11 -1.11
CA VAL A 111 -9.13 -0.12 -1.05
C VAL A 111 -9.08 0.94 -2.14
N ARG A 112 -7.90 1.26 -2.68
CA ARG A 112 -7.74 2.33 -3.69
C ARG A 112 -6.47 2.13 -4.51
N GLN A 113 -6.56 2.38 -5.81
CA GLN A 113 -5.39 2.45 -6.68
C GLN A 113 -5.19 3.87 -7.19
N VAL A 114 -3.94 4.29 -7.36
CA VAL A 114 -3.56 5.55 -8.03
C VAL A 114 -2.37 5.30 -8.95
N ALA A 115 -2.24 6.09 -10.02
CA ALA A 115 -1.00 6.15 -10.81
C ALA A 115 0.00 7.08 -10.12
N ILE A 116 1.27 6.64 -10.03
CA ILE A 116 2.39 7.44 -9.53
C ILE A 116 2.95 8.28 -10.68
N ASP A 117 3.43 7.59 -11.72
CA ASP A 117 4.02 8.17 -12.93
C ASP A 117 3.61 7.31 -14.14
N GLU A 118 4.35 7.34 -15.25
CA GLU A 118 4.08 6.50 -16.42
C GLU A 118 4.29 5.00 -16.16
N ASP A 119 5.23 4.65 -15.28
CA ASP A 119 5.71 3.29 -15.04
C ASP A 119 5.07 2.61 -13.84
N TRP A 120 4.63 3.37 -12.83
CA TRP A 120 4.24 2.84 -11.52
C TRP A 120 2.78 3.13 -11.17
N SER A 121 2.11 2.14 -10.58
CA SER A 121 0.85 2.30 -9.84
C SER A 121 1.07 2.04 -8.36
N ALA A 122 0.22 2.60 -7.51
CA ALA A 122 0.15 2.29 -6.09
C ALA A 122 -1.22 1.73 -5.72
N LEU A 123 -1.26 0.63 -4.96
CA LEU A 123 -2.45 0.05 -4.36
C LEU A 123 -2.38 0.28 -2.84
N ARG A 124 -3.40 0.95 -2.31
CA ARG A 124 -3.57 1.17 -0.87
C ARG A 124 -4.21 -0.04 -0.24
N PHE A 125 -3.60 -0.50 0.84
CA PHE A 125 -4.15 -1.48 1.75
C PHE A 125 -4.60 -0.81 3.04
N ARG A 126 -5.69 -1.33 3.61
CA ARG A 126 -6.28 -0.83 4.85
C ARG A 126 -6.71 -2.02 5.69
N LYS A 127 -6.54 -1.94 7.01
CA LYS A 127 -7.01 -3.02 7.89
C LYS A 127 -8.53 -3.11 7.84
N VAL A 128 -9.05 -4.33 7.82
CA VAL A 128 -10.49 -4.61 7.68
C VAL A 128 -11.31 -3.87 8.74
N GLU A 129 -10.85 -3.80 9.98
CA GLU A 129 -11.54 -3.13 11.10
C GLU A 129 -11.82 -1.64 10.85
N PHE A 130 -10.97 -0.96 10.07
CA PHE A 130 -11.16 0.46 9.74
C PHE A 130 -12.03 0.65 8.48
N ILE A 131 -12.32 -0.40 7.72
CA ILE A 131 -13.17 -0.32 6.52
C ILE A 131 -14.64 -0.32 6.95
N LYS A 132 -15.31 0.83 6.86
CA LYS A 132 -16.74 0.96 7.22
C LYS A 132 -17.64 0.13 6.31
N ILE A 133 -17.44 0.21 5.00
CA ILE A 133 -18.29 -0.43 3.99
C ILE A 133 -17.40 -1.26 3.05
N MET A 134 -17.59 -2.58 3.06
CA MET A 134 -17.08 -3.49 2.04
C MET A 134 -18.07 -3.53 0.88
N SER A 135 -17.90 -2.66 -0.12
CA SER A 135 -18.83 -2.52 -1.26
C SER A 135 -18.53 -3.45 -2.43
N ARG A 136 -17.33 -4.04 -2.47
CA ARG A 136 -16.95 -5.01 -3.51
C ARG A 136 -17.38 -6.42 -3.09
N GLY A 137 -17.72 -7.26 -4.07
CA GLY A 137 -18.15 -8.64 -3.82
C GLY A 137 -17.04 -9.52 -3.21
N GLU A 138 -17.41 -10.71 -2.73
CA GLU A 138 -16.49 -11.64 -2.04
C GLU A 138 -15.23 -11.97 -2.85
N SER A 139 -15.35 -12.07 -4.17
CA SER A 139 -14.22 -12.37 -5.06
C SER A 139 -13.08 -11.34 -4.99
N TYR A 140 -13.36 -10.12 -4.49
CA TYR A 140 -12.36 -9.06 -4.30
C TYR A 140 -11.79 -9.01 -2.88
N ALA A 141 -12.41 -9.68 -1.92
CA ALA A 141 -11.92 -9.71 -0.55
C ALA A 141 -10.81 -10.76 -0.42
N ILE A 142 -9.61 -10.34 0.00
CA ILE A 142 -8.45 -11.24 0.13
C ILE A 142 -8.29 -11.79 1.54
N SER A 143 -8.81 -11.11 2.56
CA SER A 143 -8.77 -11.58 3.95
C SER A 143 -9.98 -12.44 4.31
N ARG A 144 -9.81 -13.33 5.29
CA ARG A 144 -10.92 -14.14 5.83
C ARG A 144 -12.04 -13.26 6.39
N GLU A 145 -11.68 -12.19 7.10
CA GLU A 145 -12.66 -11.29 7.70
C GLU A 145 -13.38 -10.44 6.64
N GLY A 146 -12.65 -9.96 5.63
CA GLY A 146 -13.23 -9.28 4.47
C GLY A 146 -14.28 -10.14 3.77
N LYS A 147 -13.95 -11.41 3.48
CA LYS A 147 -14.88 -12.37 2.84
C LYS A 147 -16.15 -12.61 3.67
N LYS A 148 -16.03 -12.71 5.00
CA LYS A 148 -17.20 -12.84 5.88
C LYS A 148 -18.12 -11.61 5.81
N ARG A 149 -17.52 -10.41 5.86
CA ARG A 149 -18.26 -9.14 5.83
C ARG A 149 -18.91 -8.84 4.48
N THR A 150 -18.41 -9.41 3.38
CA THR A 150 -19.06 -9.33 2.07
C THR A 150 -20.23 -10.31 1.95
N LYS A 151 -20.13 -11.52 2.55
CA LYS A 151 -21.21 -12.52 2.52
C LYS A 151 -22.45 -12.10 3.27
N SER A 152 -22.30 -11.46 4.44
CA SER A 152 -23.43 -11.02 5.26
C SER A 152 -24.30 -9.96 4.57
N LYS A 153 -23.81 -9.33 3.50
CA LYS A 153 -24.59 -8.38 2.68
C LYS A 153 -25.34 -9.03 1.52
N SER A 154 -24.89 -10.18 1.02
CA SER A 154 -25.53 -10.85 -0.13
C SER A 154 -26.73 -11.72 0.27
N GLY A 155 -27.07 -11.76 1.56
CA GLY A 155 -28.18 -12.55 2.11
C GLY A 155 -29.36 -11.71 2.63
N ILE A 156 -29.50 -10.47 2.19
CA ILE A 156 -30.66 -9.60 2.46
C ILE A 156 -31.31 -9.25 1.12
#